data_AF-A0A521I7D2-F1
#
_entry.id   AF-A0A521I7D2-F1
#
_cell.length_a   1.000
_cell.length_b   1.000
_cell.length_c   1.000
_cell.angle_alpha   90.00
_cell.angle_beta   90.00
_cell.angle_gamma   90.00
#
_symmetry.space_group_name_H-M   'P 1'
#
loop_
_entity.id
_entity.type
_entity.pdbx_description
1 polymer ?
#
loop_
_entity_poly.entity_id
_entity_poly.type
_entity_poly.pdbx_seq_one_letter_code
_entity_poly.pdbx_strand_id
1 'polypeptide(L)'
;MNKPIESPLKVLFVIQALSSFLTGALGVFLPATIIGLSGLDLAATPAIQQAGALSLGYTLGAMMALRAQSWAEVRIFAYASFVAFALSLIGAAYYIFIVGVVALGLLVILAASLIMTLGLAYYIWKYRAVEMNAGTKNMSRTGASS
;
A
#
# COMPACT_ATOMS: atom_id res chain seq x y z
N MET A 1 -24.27 0.51 -6.58
CA MET A 1 -23.98 -0.92 -6.81
C MET A 1 -22.56 -1.20 -6.37
N ASN A 2 -22.39 -2.12 -5.42
CA ASN A 2 -21.08 -2.56 -4.94
C ASN A 2 -20.39 -3.40 -6.03
N LYS A 3 -19.43 -2.82 -6.74
CA LYS A 3 -18.70 -3.55 -7.78
C LYS A 3 -17.82 -4.62 -7.11
N PRO A 4 -17.87 -5.87 -7.55
CA PRO A 4 -17.03 -6.92 -6.98
C PRO A 4 -15.55 -6.62 -7.26
N ILE A 5 -14.70 -7.03 -6.32
CA ILE A 5 -13.25 -6.87 -6.45
C ILE A 5 -12.72 -7.84 -7.51
N GLU A 6 -12.12 -7.29 -8.56
CA GLU A 6 -11.50 -8.06 -9.64
C GLU A 6 -10.25 -8.85 -9.14
N SER A 7 -10.01 -10.02 -9.73
CA SER A 7 -8.89 -10.92 -9.39
C SER A 7 -7.51 -10.23 -9.32
N PRO A 8 -7.11 -9.34 -10.24
CA PRO A 8 -5.78 -8.74 -10.18
C PRO A 8 -5.63 -7.65 -9.09
N LEU A 9 -6.72 -7.08 -8.56
CA LEU A 9 -6.63 -6.27 -7.33
C LEU A 9 -6.37 -7.16 -6.11
N LYS A 10 -6.93 -8.38 -6.07
CA LYS A 10 -6.59 -9.36 -5.01
C LYS A 10 -5.12 -9.76 -5.07
N VAL A 11 -4.55 -9.89 -6.26
CA VAL A 11 -3.10 -10.16 -6.42
C VAL A 11 -2.26 -9.06 -5.77
N LEU A 12 -2.64 -7.78 -5.92
CA LEU A 12 -1.95 -6.68 -5.23
C LEU A 12 -2.04 -6.82 -3.70
N PHE A 13 -3.18 -7.23 -3.16
CA PHE A 13 -3.31 -7.49 -1.72
C PHE A 13 -2.51 -8.71 -1.26
N VAL A 14 -2.34 -9.75 -2.09
CA VAL A 14 -1.43 -10.86 -1.78
C VAL A 14 0.02 -10.37 -1.73
N ILE A 15 0.45 -9.60 -2.74
CA ILE A 15 1.80 -9.02 -2.78
C ILE A 15 2.03 -8.11 -1.57
N GLN A 16 1.03 -7.29 -1.21
CA GLN A 16 1.07 -6.45 -0.02
C GLN A 16 1.21 -7.29 1.25
N ALA A 17 0.37 -8.31 1.43
CA ALA A 17 0.42 -9.16 2.62
C ALA A 17 1.79 -9.84 2.76
N LEU A 18 2.33 -10.40 1.69
CA LEU A 18 3.64 -11.06 1.72
C LEU A 18 4.78 -10.07 1.98
N SER A 19 4.80 -8.95 1.27
CA SER A 19 5.86 -7.95 1.43
C SER A 19 5.81 -7.29 2.80
N SER A 20 4.64 -6.82 3.25
CA SER A 20 4.46 -6.21 4.57
C SER A 20 4.68 -7.19 5.72
N PHE A 21 4.39 -8.49 5.54
CA PHE A 21 4.68 -9.50 6.55
C PHE A 21 6.19 -9.70 6.69
N LEU A 22 6.89 -9.90 5.57
CA LEU A 22 8.31 -10.14 5.58
C LEU A 22 9.07 -8.93 6.12
N THR A 23 8.79 -7.72 5.61
CA THR A 23 9.42 -6.50 6.11
C THR A 23 9.01 -6.18 7.54
N GLY A 24 7.75 -6.44 7.90
CA GLY A 24 7.24 -6.23 9.25
C GLY A 24 7.89 -7.13 10.28
N ALA A 25 7.95 -8.43 10.01
CA ALA A 25 8.57 -9.41 10.89
C ALA A 25 10.08 -9.12 11.05
N LEU A 26 10.78 -8.83 9.95
CA LEU A 26 12.18 -8.44 10.00
C LEU A 26 12.39 -7.12 10.75
N GLY A 27 11.54 -6.12 10.55
CA GLY A 27 11.64 -4.83 11.24
C GLY A 27 11.41 -4.93 12.75
N VAL A 28 10.48 -5.78 13.20
CA VAL A 28 10.18 -5.95 14.62
C VAL A 28 11.20 -6.85 15.32
N PHE A 29 11.44 -8.04 14.78
CA PHE A 29 12.18 -9.10 15.47
C PHE A 29 13.67 -9.12 15.13
N LEU A 30 14.06 -8.61 13.95
CA LEU A 30 15.44 -8.61 13.45
C LEU A 30 15.85 -7.24 12.91
N PRO A 31 15.63 -6.12 13.64
CA PRO A 31 15.83 -4.76 13.12
C PRO A 31 17.27 -4.52 12.64
N ALA A 32 18.26 -5.12 13.29
CA ALA A 32 19.67 -5.05 12.89
C ALA A 32 19.91 -5.56 11.45
N THR A 33 19.13 -6.55 11.00
CA THR A 33 19.21 -7.06 9.63
C THR A 33 18.70 -6.02 8.63
N ILE A 34 17.58 -5.36 8.92
CA ILE A 34 17.07 -4.27 8.07
C ILE A 34 18.05 -3.10 8.05
N ILE A 35 18.60 -2.71 9.20
CA ILE A 35 19.57 -1.61 9.30
C ILE A 35 20.82 -1.92 8.47
N GLY A 36 21.38 -3.12 8.59
CA GLY A 36 22.51 -3.56 7.79
C GLY A 36 22.23 -3.58 6.28
N LEU A 37 21.04 -4.01 5.88
CA LEU A 37 20.62 -4.05 4.46
C LEU A 37 20.25 -2.68 3.89
N SER A 38 19.88 -1.72 4.74
CA SER A 38 19.46 -0.37 4.35
C SER A 38 20.57 0.68 4.48
N GLY A 39 21.69 0.35 5.14
CA GLY A 39 22.79 1.28 5.38
C GLY A 39 22.42 2.39 6.36
N LEU A 40 21.40 2.18 7.20
CA LEU A 40 20.97 3.12 8.22
C LEU A 40 21.85 3.04 9.48
N ASP A 41 21.77 4.08 10.32
CA ASP A 41 22.39 4.09 11.64
C ASP A 41 21.67 3.10 12.58
N LEU A 42 22.42 2.41 13.44
CA LEU A 42 21.86 1.58 14.53
C LEU A 42 20.98 2.39 15.48
N ALA A 43 21.21 3.69 15.62
CA ALA A 43 20.32 4.60 16.36
C ALA A 43 18.88 4.62 15.80
N ALA A 44 18.67 4.22 14.55
CA ALA A 44 17.33 4.12 13.94
C ALA A 44 16.54 2.87 14.37
N THR A 45 17.10 1.99 15.22
CA THR A 45 16.44 0.74 15.66
C THR A 45 15.00 0.93 16.16
N PRO A 46 14.69 1.89 17.05
CA PRO A 46 13.31 2.09 17.50
C PRO A 46 12.37 2.47 16.36
N ALA A 47 12.83 3.30 15.41
CA ALA A 47 12.03 3.70 14.25
C ALA A 47 11.79 2.51 13.30
N ILE A 48 12.78 1.64 13.10
CA ILE A 48 12.65 0.41 12.30
C ILE A 48 11.66 -0.56 12.94
N GLN A 49 11.69 -0.72 14.27
CA GLN A 49 10.73 -1.57 14.97
C GLN A 49 9.30 -1.04 14.88
N GLN A 50 9.10 0.28 14.97
CA GLN A 50 7.78 0.91 14.79
C GLN A 50 7.28 0.75 13.36
N ALA A 51 8.12 1.00 12.36
CA ALA A 51 7.80 0.78 10.95
C ALA A 51 7.49 -0.69 10.66
N GLY A 52 8.21 -1.61 11.30
CA GLY A 52 7.97 -3.05 11.24
C GLY A 52 6.61 -3.42 11.82
N ALA A 53 6.27 -2.92 13.01
CA ALA A 53 4.99 -3.17 13.66
C ALA A 53 3.82 -2.63 12.83
N LEU A 54 3.97 -1.44 12.25
CA LEU A 54 3.00 -0.86 11.33
C LEU A 54 2.80 -1.75 10.09
N SER A 55 3.89 -2.28 9.53
CA SER A 55 3.85 -3.19 8.37
C SER A 55 3.14 -4.51 8.69
N LEU A 56 3.31 -5.06 9.89
CA LEU A 56 2.52 -6.20 10.35
C LEU A 56 1.02 -5.86 10.44
N GLY A 57 0.67 -4.64 10.86
CA GLY A 57 -0.72 -4.15 10.79
C GLY A 57 -1.27 -4.11 9.37
N TYR A 58 -0.49 -3.63 8.40
CA TYR A 58 -0.86 -3.66 6.98
C TYR A 58 -0.99 -5.08 6.42
N THR A 59 -0.24 -6.04 6.95
CA THR A 59 -0.38 -7.46 6.61
C THR A 59 -1.79 -7.96 6.97
N LEU A 60 -2.21 -7.71 8.21
CA LEU A 60 -3.55 -8.09 8.67
C LEU A 60 -4.64 -7.41 7.84
N GLY A 61 -4.48 -6.10 7.58
CA GLY A 61 -5.41 -5.36 6.72
C GLY A 61 -5.51 -5.94 5.31
N ALA A 62 -4.39 -6.33 4.71
CA ALA A 62 -4.36 -6.93 3.39
C ALA A 62 -5.01 -8.33 3.39
N MET A 63 -4.78 -9.14 4.43
CA MET A 63 -5.45 -10.43 4.58
C MET A 63 -6.98 -10.28 4.71
N MET A 64 -7.45 -9.25 5.43
CA MET A 64 -8.88 -8.93 5.49
C MET A 64 -9.41 -8.48 4.12
N ALA A 65 -8.64 -7.66 3.39
CA ALA A 65 -9.01 -7.21 2.05
C ALA A 65 -9.11 -8.34 1.02
N LEU A 66 -8.38 -9.45 1.19
CA LEU A 66 -8.52 -10.64 0.34
C LEU A 66 -9.87 -11.34 0.49
N ARG A 67 -10.49 -11.26 1.68
CA ARG A 67 -11.81 -11.83 1.95
C ARG A 67 -12.96 -10.95 1.49
N ALA A 68 -12.70 -9.66 1.30
CA ALA A 68 -13.70 -8.71 0.87
C ALA A 68 -14.27 -9.08 -0.51
N GLN A 69 -15.58 -8.83 -0.67
CA GLN A 69 -16.30 -9.14 -1.91
C GLN A 69 -16.57 -7.88 -2.74
N SER A 70 -16.52 -6.70 -2.13
CA SER A 70 -16.86 -5.45 -2.78
C SER A 70 -15.83 -4.34 -2.60
N TRP A 71 -15.72 -3.45 -3.60
CA TRP A 71 -14.86 -2.27 -3.52
C TRP A 71 -15.17 -1.39 -2.31
N ALA A 72 -16.44 -1.28 -1.91
CA ALA A 72 -16.87 -0.46 -0.78
C ALA A 72 -16.25 -0.91 0.56
N GLU A 73 -16.00 -2.21 0.73
CA GLU A 73 -15.36 -2.78 1.92
C GLU A 73 -13.86 -2.46 1.97
N VAL A 74 -13.18 -2.45 0.83
CA VAL A 74 -11.71 -2.30 0.78
C VAL A 74 -11.23 -0.88 0.48
N ARG A 75 -12.11 0.02 0.01
CA ARG A 75 -11.68 1.35 -0.49
C ARG A 75 -10.85 2.13 0.53
N ILE A 76 -11.25 2.15 1.80
CA ILE A 76 -10.54 2.88 2.86
C ILE A 76 -9.15 2.30 3.06
N PHE A 77 -9.06 0.97 3.12
CA PHE A 77 -7.78 0.27 3.25
C PHE A 77 -6.90 0.47 2.01
N ALA A 78 -7.47 0.46 0.81
CA ALA A 78 -6.75 0.71 -0.44
C ALA A 78 -6.18 2.14 -0.48
N TYR A 79 -6.95 3.15 -0.04
CA TYR A 79 -6.45 4.53 0.09
C TYR A 79 -5.33 4.64 1.12
N ALA A 80 -5.50 4.05 2.31
CA ALA A 80 -4.47 4.05 3.35
C ALA A 80 -3.18 3.37 2.86
N SER A 81 -3.31 2.23 2.19
CA SER A 81 -2.20 1.49 1.60
C SER A 81 -1.50 2.30 0.52
N PHE A 82 -2.26 2.97 -0.36
CA PHE A 82 -1.70 3.85 -1.39
C PHE A 82 -0.86 4.97 -0.76
N VAL A 83 -1.39 5.65 0.27
CA VAL A 83 -0.66 6.72 0.96
C VAL A 83 0.60 6.17 1.63
N ALA A 84 0.52 5.02 2.30
CA ALA A 84 1.68 4.40 2.93
C ALA A 84 2.78 4.07 1.92
N PHE A 85 2.46 3.41 0.81
CA PHE A 85 3.44 3.09 -0.22
C PHE A 85 3.98 4.32 -0.96
N ALA A 86 3.15 5.35 -1.17
CA ALA A 86 3.61 6.60 -1.77
C ALA A 86 4.62 7.33 -0.86
N LEU A 87 4.36 7.37 0.45
CA LEU A 87 5.30 7.93 1.42
C LEU A 87 6.57 7.08 1.55
N SER A 88 6.46 5.76 1.53
CA SER A 88 7.63 4.86 1.50
C SER A 88 8.48 5.05 0.24
N LEU A 89 7.84 5.27 -0.92
CA LEU A 89 8.53 5.58 -2.17
C LEU A 89 9.32 6.89 -2.07
N ILE A 90 8.68 7.94 -1.53
CA ILE A 90 9.33 9.25 -1.30
C ILE A 90 10.50 9.10 -0.32
N GLY A 91 10.30 8.38 0.79
CA GLY A 91 11.35 8.15 1.79
C GLY A 91 12.55 7.39 1.22
N ALA A 92 12.31 6.32 0.47
CA ALA A 92 13.38 5.55 -0.17
C ALA A 92 14.13 6.39 -1.22
N ALA A 93 13.41 7.16 -2.04
CA ALA A 93 14.02 8.07 -3.01
C ALA A 93 14.87 9.16 -2.34
N TYR A 94 14.39 9.73 -1.23
CA TYR A 94 15.15 10.73 -0.46
C TYR A 94 16.49 10.16 0.04
N TYR A 95 16.48 8.97 0.64
CA TYR A 95 17.72 8.35 1.13
C TYR A 95 18.71 8.01 0.01
N ILE A 96 18.22 7.54 -1.14
CA ILE A 96 19.07 7.17 -2.27
C ILE A 96 19.66 8.41 -2.96
N PHE A 97 18.82 9.39 -3.31
CA PHE A 97 19.24 10.50 -4.17
C PHE A 97 19.78 11.72 -3.40
N ILE A 98 19.30 11.97 -2.18
CA ILE A 98 19.68 13.16 -1.40
C ILE A 98 20.75 12.82 -0.36
N VAL A 99 20.54 11.75 0.41
CA VAL A 99 21.51 11.31 1.43
C VAL A 99 22.66 10.52 0.81
N GLY A 100 22.44 9.93 -0.38
CA GLY A 100 23.47 9.19 -1.12
C GLY A 100 23.68 7.75 -0.64
N VAL A 101 22.73 7.19 0.12
CA VAL A 101 22.83 5.81 0.64
C VAL A 101 22.24 4.85 -0.39
N VAL A 102 23.11 4.18 -1.15
CA VAL A 102 22.71 3.16 -2.13
C VAL A 102 22.88 1.78 -1.52
N ALA A 103 21.87 1.35 -0.76
CA ALA A 103 21.84 0.03 -0.14
C ALA A 103 20.83 -0.89 -0.85
N LEU A 104 21.13 -2.18 -0.93
CA LEU A 104 20.27 -3.16 -1.61
C LEU A 104 18.85 -3.17 -1.04
N GLY A 105 18.71 -3.06 0.28
CA GLY A 105 17.40 -2.99 0.94
C GLY A 105 16.59 -1.77 0.52
N LEU A 106 17.22 -0.60 0.38
CA LEU A 106 16.54 0.62 -0.07
C LEU A 106 16.09 0.52 -1.53
N LEU A 107 16.90 -0.10 -2.40
CA LEU A 107 16.51 -0.34 -3.79
C LEU A 107 15.30 -1.29 -3.91
N VAL A 108 15.28 -2.35 -3.10
CA VAL A 108 14.14 -3.28 -3.05
C VAL A 108 12.88 -2.58 -2.54
N ILE A 109 12.99 -1.77 -1.48
CA ILE A 109 11.86 -0.98 -0.95
C ILE A 109 11.37 0.03 -1.99
N LEU A 110 12.27 0.70 -2.70
CA LEU A 110 11.93 1.66 -3.76
C LEU A 110 11.12 0.98 -4.88
N ALA A 111 11.62 -0.15 -5.40
CA ALA A 111 10.96 -0.89 -6.46
C ALA A 111 9.58 -1.44 -6.02
N ALA A 112 9.51 -2.05 -4.83
CA ALA A 112 8.26 -2.56 -4.29
C ALA A 112 7.24 -1.44 -4.05
N SER A 113 7.68 -0.33 -3.47
CA SER A 113 6.83 0.84 -3.23
C SER A 113 6.33 1.44 -4.54
N LEU A 114 7.14 1.49 -5.59
CA LEU A 114 6.75 1.99 -6.90
C LEU A 114 5.65 1.11 -7.52
N ILE A 115 5.86 -0.21 -7.54
CA ILE A 115 4.89 -1.17 -8.09
C ILE A 115 3.56 -1.07 -7.34
N MET A 116 3.60 -1.06 -6.01
CA MET A 116 2.40 -0.99 -5.18
C MET A 116 1.68 0.35 -5.33
N THR A 117 2.42 1.47 -5.35
CA THR A 117 1.84 2.81 -5.52
C THR A 117 1.14 2.93 -6.87
N LEU A 118 1.79 2.53 -7.96
CA LEU A 118 1.21 2.59 -9.31
C LEU A 118 0.02 1.63 -9.46
N GLY A 119 0.15 0.40 -8.96
CA GLY A 119 -0.92 -0.59 -8.98
C GLY A 119 -2.16 -0.11 -8.24
N LEU A 120 -2.00 0.36 -6.99
CA LEU A 120 -3.11 0.88 -6.20
C LEU A 120 -3.69 2.16 -6.81
N ALA A 121 -2.87 3.08 -7.31
CA ALA A 121 -3.35 4.29 -7.99
C ALA A 121 -4.25 3.96 -9.18
N TYR A 122 -3.84 3.00 -10.01
CA TYR A 122 -4.61 2.55 -11.16
C TYR A 122 -5.99 2.01 -10.74
N TYR A 123 -6.04 1.12 -9.75
CA TYR A 123 -7.32 0.55 -9.30
C TYR A 123 -8.19 1.59 -8.61
N ILE A 124 -7.63 2.45 -7.76
CA ILE A 124 -8.35 3.56 -7.15
C ILE A 124 -9.00 4.43 -8.22
N TRP A 125 -8.25 4.82 -9.26
CA TRP A 125 -8.78 5.64 -10.33
C TRP A 125 -9.88 4.91 -11.12
N LYS A 126 -9.66 3.64 -11.45
CA LYS A 126 -10.63 2.78 -12.16
C LYS A 126 -11.95 2.66 -11.41
N TYR A 127 -11.92 2.36 -10.10
CA TYR A 127 -13.15 2.22 -9.31
C TYR A 127 -13.82 3.57 -9.03
N ARG A 128 -13.05 4.65 -8.86
CA ARG A 128 -13.61 6.01 -8.69
C ARG A 128 -14.36 6.48 -9.93
N ALA A 129 -13.84 6.21 -11.14
CA ALA A 129 -14.53 6.52 -12.39
C ALA A 129 -15.90 5.82 -12.48
N VAL A 130 -15.99 4.59 -11.97
CA VAL A 130 -17.26 3.84 -11.92
C VAL A 130 -18.24 4.44 -10.90
N GLU A 131 -17.76 4.84 -9.72
CA GLU A 131 -18.59 5.49 -8.70
C GLU A 131 -19.20 6.81 -9.20
N MET A 132 -18.40 7.65 -9.89
CA MET A 132 -18.89 8.91 -10.46
C MET A 132 -19.95 8.69 -11.55
N ASN A 133 -19.71 7.76 -12.48
CA ASN A 133 -20.66 7.44 -13.55
C ASN A 133 -21.97 6.84 -13.03
N ALA A 134 -21.93 6.10 -11.91
CA ALA A 134 -23.13 5.59 -11.23
C ALA A 134 -23.92 6.71 -10.53
N GLY A 135 -23.23 7.69 -9.95
CA GLY A 135 -23.84 8.88 -9.35
C GLY A 135 -24.59 9.74 -10.38
N THR A 136 -23.98 10.00 -11.54
CA THR A 136 -24.59 10.81 -12.61
C THR A 136 -25.87 10.18 -13.18
N LYS A 137 -25.88 8.86 -13.39
CA LYS A 137 -27.07 8.13 -13.86
C LYS A 137 -28.26 8.15 -12.89
N ASN A 138 -27.98 8.20 -11.59
CA ASN A 138 -29.05 8.25 -10.58
C ASN A 138 -29.69 9.64 -10.52
N MET A 139 -28.91 10.71 -10.67
CA MET A 139 -29.44 12.09 -10.70
C MET A 139 -30.29 12.37 -11.95
N SER A 140 -29.92 11.82 -13.12
CA SER A 140 -30.71 11.99 -14.34
C SER A 140 -32.05 11.24 -14.30
N ARG A 141 -32.17 10.18 -13.48
CA ARG A 141 -33.42 9.42 -13.33
C ARG A 141 -34.42 10.08 -12.38
N THR A 142 -33.95 10.75 -11.33
CA THR A 142 -34.82 11.50 -10.41
C THR A 142 -35.28 12.84 -10.97
N GLY A 143 -34.53 13.46 -11.89
CA GLY A 143 -34.92 14.70 -12.56
C GLY A 143 -35.91 14.54 -13.73
N ALA A 144 -36.21 13.30 -14.14
CA ALA A 144 -37.13 13.00 -15.24
C ALA A 144 -38.52 12.54 -14.76
N SER A 145 -38.75 12.50 -13.44
CA SER A 145 -40.00 12.07 -12.80
C SER A 145 -40.75 13.21 -12.10
N SER A 146 -40.45 14.47 -12.44
CA SER A 146 -41.10 15.68 -11.91
C SER A 146 -41.74 16.49 -13.02
#